data_AF-A0A386UFA9-F1
#
_entry.id   AF-A0A386UFA9-F1
#
_cell.length_a   1.000
_cell.length_b   1.000
_cell.length_c   1.000
_cell.angle_alpha   90.00
_cell.angle_beta   90.00
_cell.angle_gamma   90.00
#
_symmetry.space_group_name_H-M   'P 1'
#
loop_
_entity.id
_entity.type
_entity.pdbx_description
1 polymer ?
#
loop_
_entity_poly.entity_id
_entity_poly.type
_entity_poly.pdbx_seq_one_letter_code
_entity_poly.pdbx_strand_id
1 'polypeptide(L)'
;MSTTFAARLNRLFDTVYPPGRGPHTSAEVIAALKAEGVTMSAPYLSQLRSGNRTNPSSATMAALANFFRIKSAYFTDDEYYEKLDKELQFYATVRDDGVRRIAARAHGLSPDAQQKVLDRIDELRRAESLDA
;
A
#
# COMPACT_ATOMS: atom_id res chain seq x y z
N MET A 1 16.67 -4.80 -9.07
CA MET A 1 16.36 -3.54 -9.78
C MET A 1 15.58 -2.67 -8.81
N SER A 2 15.95 -1.41 -8.63
CA SER A 2 15.22 -0.50 -7.71
C SER A 2 13.84 -0.17 -8.28
N THR A 3 12.79 -0.25 -7.45
CA THR A 3 11.40 0.03 -7.80
C THR A 3 11.23 1.50 -8.22
N THR A 4 10.59 1.76 -9.37
CA THR A 4 10.42 3.13 -9.90
C THR A 4 9.53 3.99 -8.99
N PHE A 5 9.71 5.31 -9.05
CA PHE A 5 8.85 6.26 -8.33
C PHE A 5 7.36 6.04 -8.64
N ALA A 6 7.02 5.86 -9.92
CA ALA A 6 5.65 5.62 -10.36
C ALA A 6 5.07 4.35 -9.73
N ALA A 7 5.84 3.26 -9.69
CA ALA A 7 5.42 2.01 -9.06
C ALA A 7 5.20 2.19 -7.55
N ARG A 8 6.15 2.83 -6.84
CA ARG A 8 6.02 3.14 -5.41
C ARG A 8 4.80 4.01 -5.11
N LEU A 9 4.56 5.03 -5.94
CA LEU A 9 3.42 5.93 -5.79
C LEU A 9 2.09 5.20 -6.02
N ASN A 10 1.97 4.43 -7.10
CA ASN A 10 0.74 3.67 -7.38
C ASN A 10 0.45 2.64 -6.28
N ARG A 11 1.48 2.01 -5.73
CA ARG A 11 1.34 1.12 -4.57
C ARG A 11 0.65 1.79 -3.39
N LEU A 12 0.94 3.07 -3.11
CA LEU A 12 0.26 3.81 -2.03
C LEU A 12 -1.22 4.07 -2.36
N PHE A 13 -1.54 4.43 -3.60
CA PHE A 13 -2.95 4.55 -4.02
C PHE A 13 -3.71 3.25 -3.79
N ASP A 14 -3.10 2.11 -4.12
CA ASP A 14 -3.75 0.80 -4.09
C ASP A 14 -3.86 0.18 -2.68
N THR A 15 -3.08 0.66 -1.70
CA THR A 15 -2.98 0.04 -0.37
C THR A 15 -3.33 0.98 0.78
N VAL A 16 -3.15 2.28 0.61
CA VAL A 16 -3.32 3.29 1.67
C VAL A 16 -4.56 4.14 1.38
N TYR A 17 -5.69 3.75 1.95
CA TYR A 17 -6.94 4.53 1.91
C TYR A 17 -7.79 4.29 3.17
N PRO A 18 -8.75 5.15 3.54
CA PRO A 18 -9.61 4.94 4.71
C PRO A 18 -10.42 3.62 4.66
N PRO A 19 -10.73 2.99 5.81
CA PRO A 19 -11.60 1.83 5.85
C PRO A 19 -13.03 2.18 5.38
N GLY A 20 -13.72 1.20 4.78
CA GLY A 20 -15.12 1.36 4.35
C GLY A 20 -15.30 2.12 3.02
N ARG A 21 -14.21 2.42 2.30
CA ARG A 21 -14.25 2.99 0.94
C ARG A 21 -13.08 2.46 0.10
N GLY A 22 -13.10 2.75 -1.19
CA GLY A 22 -12.02 2.36 -2.12
C GLY A 22 -10.79 3.28 -2.09
N PRO A 23 -9.79 2.98 -2.95
CA PRO A 23 -8.59 3.79 -3.18
C PRO A 23 -8.86 5.28 -3.39
N HIS A 24 -7.88 6.10 -3.02
CA HIS A 24 -7.91 7.53 -3.33
C HIS A 24 -7.91 7.79 -4.84
N THR A 25 -8.60 8.84 -5.28
CA THR A 25 -8.44 9.33 -6.66
C THR A 25 -7.33 10.37 -6.75
N SER A 26 -6.74 10.55 -7.93
CA SER A 26 -5.77 11.64 -8.15
C SER A 26 -6.38 13.01 -7.88
N ALA A 27 -7.67 13.21 -8.13
CA ALA A 27 -8.38 14.46 -7.84
C ALA A 27 -8.47 14.72 -6.32
N GLU A 28 -8.74 13.69 -5.52
CA GLU A 28 -8.75 13.79 -4.06
C GLU A 28 -7.38 14.20 -3.50
N VAL A 29 -6.30 13.59 -4.00
CA VAL A 29 -4.93 13.93 -3.57
C VAL A 29 -4.64 15.40 -3.87
N ILE A 30 -4.94 15.87 -5.08
CA ILE A 30 -4.71 17.26 -5.48
C ILE A 30 -5.52 18.23 -4.60
N ALA A 31 -6.78 17.90 -4.33
CA ALA A 31 -7.63 18.72 -3.49
C ALA A 31 -7.09 18.83 -2.05
N ALA A 32 -6.63 17.71 -1.48
CA ALA A 32 -6.03 17.69 -0.15
C ALA A 32 -4.71 18.47 -0.08
N LEU A 33 -3.82 18.28 -1.06
CA LEU A 33 -2.56 19.05 -1.14
C LEU A 33 -2.85 20.56 -1.25
N LYS A 34 -3.84 20.95 -2.03
CA LYS A 34 -4.25 22.35 -2.17
C LYS A 34 -4.76 22.93 -0.84
N ALA A 35 -5.51 22.16 -0.06
CA ALA A 35 -5.98 22.57 1.26
C ALA A 35 -4.83 22.81 2.26
N GLU A 36 -3.70 22.13 2.08
CA GLU A 36 -2.46 22.32 2.84
C GLU A 36 -1.52 23.37 2.23
N GLY A 37 -1.95 24.11 1.21
CA GLY A 37 -1.16 25.16 0.55
C GLY A 37 -0.16 24.64 -0.50
N VAL A 38 -0.18 23.36 -0.82
CA VAL A 38 0.69 22.75 -1.84
C VAL A 38 -0.06 22.69 -3.18
N THR A 39 0.46 23.39 -4.19
CA THR A 39 -0.15 23.38 -5.53
C THR A 39 0.46 22.29 -6.41
N MET A 40 -0.38 21.39 -6.90
CA MET A 40 0.01 20.35 -7.86
C MET A 40 -1.03 20.27 -8.98
N SER A 41 -0.60 20.25 -10.25
CA SER A 41 -1.53 20.13 -11.37
C SER A 41 -1.93 18.67 -11.62
N ALA A 42 -3.18 18.45 -12.04
CA ALA A 42 -3.67 17.12 -12.38
C ALA A 42 -2.87 16.42 -13.50
N PRO A 43 -2.50 17.10 -14.59
CA PRO A 43 -1.65 16.50 -15.62
C PRO A 43 -0.29 16.06 -15.07
N TYR A 44 0.30 16.85 -14.16
CA TYR A 44 1.59 16.49 -13.58
C TYR A 44 1.51 15.24 -12.70
N LEU A 45 0.51 15.14 -11.82
CA LEU A 45 0.30 13.91 -11.03
C LEU A 45 0.03 12.69 -11.92
N SER A 46 -0.75 12.86 -12.98
CA SER A 46 -0.99 11.79 -13.96
C SER A 46 0.30 11.32 -14.62
N GLN A 47 1.17 12.26 -15.03
CA GLN A 47 2.47 11.94 -15.64
C GLN A 47 3.43 11.25 -14.66
N LEU A 48 3.38 11.61 -13.38
CA LEU A 48 4.15 10.93 -12.33
C LEU A 48 3.66 9.48 -12.15
N ARG A 49 2.35 9.27 -12.10
CA ARG A 49 1.76 7.93 -11.95
C ARG A 49 1.97 7.02 -13.16
N SER A 50 2.04 7.59 -14.36
CA SER A 50 2.31 6.82 -15.59
C SER A 50 3.80 6.61 -15.86
N GLY A 51 4.69 7.28 -15.12
CA GLY A 51 6.13 7.25 -15.37
C GLY A 51 6.59 8.14 -16.53
N ASN A 52 5.70 8.93 -17.15
CA ASN A 52 6.10 9.93 -18.15
C ASN A 52 6.97 11.04 -17.54
N ARG A 53 6.78 11.29 -16.25
CA ARG A 53 7.70 12.07 -15.40
C ARG A 53 8.17 11.18 -14.27
N THR A 54 9.49 11.06 -14.10
CA THR A 54 10.08 10.11 -13.16
C THR A 54 10.84 10.76 -12.00
N ASN A 55 11.24 12.02 -12.14
CA ASN A 55 12.08 12.73 -11.18
C ASN A 55 11.34 13.93 -10.56
N PRO A 56 10.41 13.70 -9.62
CA PRO A 56 9.75 14.77 -8.87
C PRO A 56 10.73 15.48 -7.92
N SER A 57 10.42 16.73 -7.56
CA SER A 57 11.21 17.44 -6.55
C SER A 57 11.05 16.80 -5.16
N SER A 58 12.01 17.03 -4.26
CA SER A 58 11.92 16.60 -2.86
C SER A 58 10.66 17.13 -2.16
N ALA A 59 10.27 18.38 -2.44
CA ALA A 59 9.03 18.97 -1.95
C ALA A 59 7.78 18.22 -2.46
N THR A 60 7.78 17.80 -3.73
CA THR A 60 6.69 17.00 -4.31
C THR A 60 6.60 15.63 -3.64
N MET A 61 7.73 14.95 -3.45
CA MET A 61 7.78 13.66 -2.76
C MET A 61 7.30 13.77 -1.30
N ALA A 62 7.72 14.82 -0.59
CA ALA A 62 7.29 15.09 0.77
C ALA A 62 5.78 15.34 0.86
N ALA A 63 5.23 16.16 -0.03
CA ALA A 63 3.80 16.44 -0.07
C ALA A 63 2.96 15.17 -0.29
N LEU A 64 3.35 14.34 -1.27
CA LEU A 64 2.67 13.07 -1.54
C LEU A 64 2.80 12.09 -0.36
N ALA A 65 3.99 12.00 0.26
CA ALA A 65 4.20 11.14 1.42
C ALA A 65 3.34 11.58 2.62
N ASN A 66 3.25 12.90 2.87
CA ASN A 66 2.42 13.47 3.94
C ASN A 66 0.94 13.17 3.74
N PHE A 67 0.44 13.28 2.50
CA PHE A 67 -0.94 12.90 2.18
C PHE A 67 -1.24 11.45 2.59
N PHE A 68 -0.34 10.51 2.26
CA PHE A 68 -0.46 9.10 2.65
C PHE A 68 0.00 8.82 4.09
N ARG A 69 0.41 9.85 4.85
CA ARG A 69 0.88 9.78 6.24
C ARG A 69 2.07 8.85 6.46
N ILE A 70 3.02 8.86 5.52
CA ILE A 70 4.27 8.09 5.59
C ILE A 70 5.49 9.01 5.45
N LYS A 71 6.69 8.49 5.74
CA LYS A 71 7.93 9.26 5.52
C LYS A 71 8.28 9.30 4.03
N SER A 72 8.76 10.44 3.54
CA SER A 72 9.21 10.60 2.15
C SER A 72 10.40 9.71 1.77
N ALA A 73 11.14 9.20 2.77
CA ALA A 73 12.16 8.17 2.61
C ALA A 73 11.64 6.95 1.82
N TYR A 74 10.32 6.67 1.87
CA TYR A 74 9.70 5.62 1.07
C TYR A 74 10.01 5.72 -0.43
N PHE A 75 10.20 6.92 -0.96
CA PHE A 75 10.53 7.13 -2.37
C PHE A 75 12.03 7.09 -2.68
N THR A 76 12.89 7.19 -1.68
CA THR A 76 14.34 7.42 -1.87
C THR A 76 15.25 6.37 -1.23
N ASP A 77 14.73 5.62 -0.25
CA ASP A 77 15.45 4.63 0.53
C ASP A 77 14.83 3.25 0.28
N ASP A 78 15.61 2.34 -0.31
CA ASP A 78 15.19 0.99 -0.66
C ASP A 78 15.01 0.13 0.61
N GLU A 79 15.90 0.32 1.59
CA GLU A 79 15.82 -0.09 3.00
C GLU A 79 14.40 0.07 3.58
N TYR A 80 14.01 1.33 3.60
CA TYR A 80 12.74 1.75 4.19
C TYR A 80 11.54 1.35 3.33
N TYR A 81 11.67 1.36 2.01
CA TYR A 81 10.64 0.88 1.09
C TYR A 81 10.29 -0.60 1.35
N GLU A 82 11.28 -1.49 1.40
CA GLU A 82 11.03 -2.92 1.59
C GLU A 82 10.36 -3.23 2.93
N LYS A 83 10.76 -2.51 3.98
CA LYS A 83 10.14 -2.66 5.30
C LYS A 83 8.67 -2.21 5.27
N LEU A 84 8.39 -1.03 4.70
CA LEU A 84 7.04 -0.48 4.67
C LEU A 84 6.13 -1.26 3.72
N ASP A 85 6.63 -1.75 2.59
CA ASP A 85 5.83 -2.53 1.65
C ASP A 85 5.31 -3.83 2.27
N LYS A 86 6.10 -4.50 3.12
CA LYS A 86 5.65 -5.65 3.91
C LYS A 86 4.51 -5.29 4.87
N GLU A 87 4.60 -4.15 5.54
CA GLU A 87 3.55 -3.65 6.43
C GLU A 87 2.28 -3.27 5.63
N LEU A 88 2.42 -2.57 4.51
CA LEU A 88 1.31 -2.20 3.63
C LEU A 88 0.59 -3.42 3.07
N GLN A 89 1.33 -4.45 2.68
CA GLN A 89 0.77 -5.71 2.23
C GLN A 89 -0.05 -6.38 3.34
N PHE A 90 0.45 -6.40 4.57
CA PHE A 90 -0.32 -6.92 5.71
C PHE A 90 -1.63 -6.13 5.93
N TYR A 91 -1.58 -4.80 5.89
CA TYR A 91 -2.79 -3.97 6.03
C TYR A 91 -3.80 -4.16 4.90
N ALA A 92 -3.34 -4.41 3.67
CA ALA A 92 -4.21 -4.75 2.55
C ALA A 92 -4.91 -6.10 2.78
N THR A 93 -4.18 -7.12 3.24
CA THR A 93 -4.75 -8.45 3.56
C THR A 93 -5.78 -8.36 4.69
N VAL A 94 -5.55 -7.54 5.71
CA VAL A 94 -6.49 -7.34 6.82
C VAL A 94 -7.75 -6.56 6.39
N ARG A 95 -7.81 -5.92 5.21
CA ARG A 95 -9.05 -5.28 4.73
C ARG A 95 -10.02 -6.28 4.10
N ASP A 96 -9.54 -7.45 3.70
CA ASP A 96 -10.39 -8.51 3.20
C ASP A 96 -11.28 -9.06 4.32
N ASP A 97 -12.59 -8.99 4.14
CA ASP A 97 -13.57 -9.43 5.14
C ASP A 97 -13.46 -10.95 5.43
N GLY A 98 -13.04 -11.74 4.44
CA GLY A 98 -12.76 -13.17 4.61
C GLY A 98 -11.56 -13.41 5.52
N VAL A 99 -10.45 -12.72 5.26
CA VAL A 99 -9.24 -12.76 6.12
C VAL A 99 -9.56 -12.31 7.54
N ARG A 100 -10.32 -11.20 7.71
CA ARG A 100 -10.74 -10.73 9.04
C ARG A 100 -11.52 -11.79 9.82
N ARG A 101 -12.45 -12.48 9.15
CA ARG A 101 -13.24 -13.56 9.77
C ARG A 101 -12.36 -14.72 10.20
N ILE A 102 -11.39 -15.12 9.37
CA ILE A 102 -10.43 -16.17 9.72
C ILE A 102 -9.60 -15.76 10.94
N ALA A 103 -9.02 -14.55 10.93
CA ALA A 103 -8.22 -14.04 12.05
C ALA A 103 -9.03 -13.96 13.36
N ALA A 104 -10.26 -13.44 13.31
CA ALA A 104 -11.13 -13.34 14.47
C ALA A 104 -11.51 -14.72 15.06
N ARG A 105 -11.64 -15.75 14.21
CA ARG A 105 -11.94 -17.13 14.65
C ARG A 105 -10.72 -17.91 15.12
N ALA A 106 -9.54 -17.59 14.58
CA ALA A 106 -8.27 -18.18 15.02
C ALA A 106 -7.80 -17.60 16.37
N HIS A 107 -8.27 -16.41 16.74
CA HIS A 107 -7.99 -15.81 18.03
C HIS A 107 -8.61 -16.64 19.16
N GLY A 108 -7.77 -17.09 20.11
CA GLY A 108 -8.17 -17.94 21.23
C GLY A 108 -7.94 -19.45 21.01
N LEU A 109 -7.54 -19.87 19.81
CA LEU A 109 -7.03 -21.22 19.59
C LEU A 109 -5.67 -21.39 20.28
N SER A 110 -5.35 -22.62 20.69
CA SER A 110 -4.00 -22.96 21.15
C SER A 110 -2.98 -22.82 20.02
N PRO A 111 -1.68 -22.64 20.33
CA PRO A 111 -0.63 -22.57 19.29
C PRO A 111 -0.66 -23.75 18.31
N ASP A 112 -0.84 -24.97 18.83
CA ASP A 112 -0.93 -26.18 17.98
C ASP A 112 -2.15 -26.17 17.06
N ALA A 113 -3.28 -25.64 17.52
CA ALA A 113 -4.48 -25.51 16.70
C ALA A 113 -4.34 -24.39 15.67
N GLN A 114 -3.66 -23.30 16.00
CA GLN A 114 -3.31 -22.25 15.04
C GLN A 114 -2.39 -22.79 13.94
N GLN A 115 -1.42 -23.64 14.29
CA GLN A 115 -0.53 -24.27 13.31
C GLN A 115 -1.32 -25.13 12.31
N LYS A 116 -2.29 -25.93 12.78
CA LYS A 116 -3.15 -26.73 11.88
C LYS A 116 -3.97 -25.88 10.92
N VAL A 117 -4.41 -24.69 11.34
CA VAL A 117 -5.10 -23.73 10.45
C VAL A 117 -4.13 -23.23 9.38
N LEU A 118 -2.89 -22.91 9.75
CA LEU A 118 -1.86 -22.49 8.79
C LEU A 118 -1.54 -23.61 7.78
N ASP A 119 -1.35 -24.85 8.24
CA ASP A 119 -1.07 -26.00 7.36
C ASP A 119 -2.19 -26.17 6.32
N ARG A 120 -3.45 -26.01 6.74
CA ARG A 120 -4.60 -26.08 5.83
C ARG A 120 -4.66 -24.92 4.84
N ILE A 121 -4.26 -23.71 5.25
CA ILE A 121 -4.14 -22.57 4.34
C ILE A 121 -3.09 -22.86 3.27
N ASP A 122 -1.94 -23.39 3.66
CA ASP A 122 -0.85 -23.73 2.72
C ASP A 122 -1.27 -24.82 1.71
N GLU A 123 -2.04 -25.81 2.15
CA GLU A 123 -2.64 -26.81 1.25
C GLU A 123 -3.55 -26.17 0.20
N LEU A 124 -4.43 -25.25 0.62
CA LEU A 124 -5.36 -24.57 -0.29
C LEU A 124 -4.60 -23.66 -1.27
N ARG A 125 -3.59 -22.92 -0.80
CA ARG A 125 -2.76 -22.07 -1.66
C ARG A 125 -2.04 -22.87 -2.75
N ARG A 126 -1.52 -24.06 -2.41
CA ARG A 126 -0.96 -24.99 -3.41
C ARG A 126 -2.02 -25.50 -4.38
N ALA A 127 -3.20 -25.88 -3.89
CA ALA A 127 -4.29 -26.36 -4.74
C ALA A 127 -4.79 -25.30 -5.74
N GLU A 128 -4.73 -24.02 -5.37
CA GLU A 128 -5.07 -22.89 -6.22
C GLU A 128 -3.89 -22.36 -7.05
N SER A 129 -2.72 -23.00 -7.00
CA SER A 129 -1.50 -22.57 -7.70
C SER A 129 -1.03 -21.15 -7.35
N LEU A 130 -1.27 -20.72 -6.10
CA LEU A 130 -0.82 -19.43 -5.58
C LEU A 130 0.61 -19.48 -5.04
N ASP A 131 1.07 -20.67 -4.65
CA ASP A 131 2.45 -20.98 -4.27
C ASP A 131 2.93 -22.12 -5.17
N ALA A 132 3.71 -21.77 -6.21
CA ALA A 132 4.40 -22.72 -7.08
C ALA A 132 5.85 -22.89 -6.63
#